data_AF-A0A442T668-F1
#
_entry.id   AF-A0A442T668-F1
#
_cell.length_a   1.000
_cell.length_b   1.000
_cell.length_c   1.000
_cell.angle_alpha   90.00
_cell.angle_beta   90.00
_cell.angle_gamma   90.00
#
_symmetry.space_group_name_H-M   'P 1'
#
loop_
_entity.id
_entity.type
_entity.pdbx_description
1 polymer ?
#
loop_
_entity_poly.entity_id
_entity_poly.type
_entity_poly.pdbx_seq_one_letter_code
_entity_poly.pdbx_strand_id
1 'polypeptide(L)'
;MSDTDAWFEPASGHQGYTSVDKLGRDELAWTDFVLRAKRAAISAGFSDDYGGKLTAAIGEFYANVIDHSGRIDTGYVVYSASPGRFEFVVADTGIGVLNSLRSNPTYAHLADAGTALEYALDEGVSRYYTEQGHGFGFRPLFVGLANISRYMRFRSDDHSRSLTRKADGSIDAQTSQLANTSGFFCCVVCDVEVQTPASHPAHLPHKNAEKG
;
A
#
# COMPACT_ATOMS: atom_id res chain seq x y z
N MET A 1 21.72 -20.58 -6.15
CA MET A 1 20.68 -19.53 -6.21
C MET A 1 19.42 -20.22 -6.67
N SER A 2 18.43 -20.39 -5.78
CA SER A 2 17.22 -21.13 -6.11
C SER A 2 16.32 -20.31 -7.02
N ASP A 3 15.59 -21.01 -7.88
CA ASP A 3 14.72 -20.52 -8.95
C ASP A 3 13.43 -19.82 -8.43
N THR A 4 13.48 -19.20 -7.24
CA THR A 4 12.31 -18.74 -6.47
C THR A 4 12.31 -17.23 -6.20
N ASP A 5 13.02 -16.43 -6.99
CA ASP A 5 13.03 -14.97 -6.82
C ASP A 5 11.84 -14.27 -7.49
N ALA A 6 11.11 -14.96 -8.36
CA ALA A 6 9.86 -14.48 -8.95
C ALA A 6 8.98 -15.65 -9.41
N TRP A 7 7.67 -15.47 -9.35
CA TRP A 7 6.69 -16.42 -9.85
C TRP A 7 5.48 -15.66 -10.39
N PHE A 8 4.92 -16.12 -11.51
CA PHE A 8 3.68 -15.59 -12.06
C PHE A 8 2.78 -16.75 -12.45
N GLU A 9 1.48 -16.60 -12.20
CA GLU A 9 0.51 -17.61 -12.59
C GLU A 9 0.47 -17.72 -14.13
N PRO A 10 0.70 -18.91 -14.72
CA PRO A 10 0.94 -19.01 -16.17
C PRO A 10 -0.27 -18.77 -17.07
N ALA A 11 -1.49 -19.09 -16.63
CA ALA A 11 -2.65 -19.10 -17.52
C ALA A 11 -3.28 -17.72 -17.71
N SER A 12 -3.37 -16.93 -16.64
CA SER A 12 -4.02 -15.62 -16.60
C SER A 12 -3.06 -14.49 -16.24
N GLY A 13 -1.97 -14.78 -15.53
CA GLY A 13 -1.08 -13.76 -14.97
C GLY A 13 -1.73 -12.91 -13.87
N HIS A 14 -2.89 -13.33 -13.36
CA HIS A 14 -3.65 -12.62 -12.33
C HIS A 14 -3.00 -12.67 -10.96
N GLN A 15 -2.00 -13.52 -10.77
CA GLN A 15 -1.21 -13.59 -9.54
C GLN A 15 0.28 -13.51 -9.87
N GLY A 16 1.01 -12.83 -8.99
CA GLY A 16 2.45 -12.70 -9.14
C GLY A 16 3.14 -12.48 -7.80
N TYR A 17 4.39 -12.93 -7.73
CA TYR A 17 5.31 -12.81 -6.61
C TYR A 17 6.68 -12.38 -7.15
N THR A 18 7.38 -11.52 -6.42
CA THR A 18 8.81 -11.27 -6.62
C THR A 18 9.49 -10.91 -5.31
N SER A 19 10.75 -11.28 -5.14
CA SER A 19 11.56 -10.79 -4.01
C SER A 19 11.90 -9.32 -4.21
N VAL A 20 11.97 -8.57 -3.11
CA VAL A 20 12.39 -7.16 -3.11
C VAL A 20 13.87 -7.04 -3.48
N ASP A 21 14.71 -7.99 -3.05
CA ASP A 21 16.11 -8.05 -3.45
C ASP A 21 16.29 -8.14 -4.98
N LYS A 22 15.44 -8.91 -5.68
CA LYS A 22 15.44 -8.92 -7.14
C LYS A 22 15.02 -7.57 -7.73
N LEU A 23 13.95 -6.98 -7.21
CA LEU A 23 13.45 -5.67 -7.66
C LEU A 23 14.51 -4.56 -7.48
N GLY A 24 15.25 -4.58 -6.37
CA GLY A 24 16.30 -3.59 -6.10
C GLY A 24 17.56 -3.75 -6.95
N ARG A 25 17.80 -4.93 -7.54
CA ARG A 25 19.00 -5.22 -8.36
C ARG A 25 18.75 -5.11 -9.87
N ASP A 26 17.50 -5.18 -10.31
CA ASP A 26 17.13 -5.28 -11.73
C ASP A 26 15.91 -4.42 -12.08
N GLU A 27 16.13 -3.28 -12.73
CA GLU A 27 15.08 -2.38 -13.21
C GLU A 27 14.14 -3.04 -14.23
N LEU A 28 14.62 -4.02 -15.00
CA LEU A 28 13.77 -4.77 -15.92
C LEU A 28 12.83 -5.71 -15.17
N ALA A 29 13.27 -6.27 -14.05
CA ALA A 29 12.40 -7.07 -13.18
C ALA A 29 11.28 -6.23 -12.58
N TRP A 30 11.58 -5.00 -12.14
CA TRP A 30 10.56 -4.04 -11.71
C TRP A 30 9.56 -3.72 -12.82
N THR A 31 10.08 -3.39 -14.01
CA THR A 31 9.24 -3.05 -15.17
C THR A 31 8.32 -4.20 -15.57
N ASP A 32 8.83 -5.44 -15.66
CA ASP A 32 8.02 -6.62 -15.98
C ASP A 32 6.95 -6.89 -14.92
N PHE A 33 7.31 -6.79 -13.63
CA PHE A 33 6.39 -7.01 -12.52
C PHE A 33 5.22 -6.01 -12.54
N VAL A 34 5.49 -4.70 -12.68
CA VAL A 34 4.41 -3.70 -12.68
C VAL A 34 3.56 -3.75 -13.94
N LEU A 35 4.14 -4.08 -15.11
CA LEU A 35 3.35 -4.26 -16.33
C LEU A 35 2.37 -5.43 -16.18
N ARG A 36 2.78 -6.52 -15.54
CA ARG A 36 1.90 -7.66 -15.24
C ARG A 36 0.83 -7.32 -14.22
N ALA A 37 1.21 -6.70 -13.11
CA ALA A 37 0.28 -6.25 -12.07
C ALA A 37 -0.77 -5.27 -12.65
N LYS A 38 -0.36 -4.28 -13.45
CA LYS A 38 -1.27 -3.34 -14.12
C LYS A 38 -2.23 -4.04 -15.07
N ARG A 39 -1.75 -4.97 -15.89
CA ARG A 39 -2.60 -5.77 -16.79
C ARG A 39 -3.60 -6.62 -16.02
N ALA A 40 -3.18 -7.22 -14.91
CA ALA A 40 -4.06 -8.00 -14.03
C ALA A 40 -5.16 -7.11 -13.42
N ALA A 41 -4.82 -5.91 -12.95
CA ALA A 41 -5.80 -4.93 -12.46
C ALA A 41 -6.80 -4.53 -13.56
N ILE A 42 -6.33 -4.23 -14.77
CA ILE A 42 -7.22 -3.88 -15.89
C ILE A 42 -8.14 -5.06 -16.25
N SER A 43 -7.61 -6.29 -16.25
CA SER A 43 -8.40 -7.50 -16.47
C SER A 43 -9.43 -7.76 -15.37
N ALA A 44 -9.19 -7.27 -14.15
CA ALA A 44 -10.15 -7.31 -13.05
C ALA A 44 -11.24 -6.23 -13.17
N GLY A 45 -11.15 -5.32 -14.14
CA GLY A 45 -12.16 -4.29 -14.41
C GLY A 45 -11.77 -2.88 -13.96
N PHE A 46 -10.55 -2.66 -13.47
CA PHE A 46 -10.05 -1.33 -13.15
C PHE A 46 -9.69 -0.55 -14.43
N SER A 47 -9.80 0.78 -14.41
CA SER A 47 -9.28 1.60 -15.52
C SER A 47 -7.75 1.61 -15.56
N ASP A 48 -7.19 2.01 -16.70
CA ASP A 48 -5.74 2.15 -16.88
C ASP A 48 -5.09 3.13 -15.87
N ASP A 49 -5.75 4.25 -15.59
CA ASP A 49 -5.33 5.23 -14.58
C ASP A 49 -5.29 4.62 -13.17
N TYR A 50 -6.32 3.86 -12.81
CA TYR A 50 -6.35 3.16 -11.52
C TYR A 50 -5.27 2.07 -11.44
N GLY A 51 -5.06 1.31 -12.52
CA GLY A 51 -3.96 0.36 -12.63
C GLY A 51 -2.60 1.03 -12.39
N GLY A 52 -2.37 2.22 -12.96
CA GLY A 52 -1.14 3.00 -12.72
C GLY A 52 -0.97 3.44 -11.26
N LYS A 53 -2.04 3.88 -10.60
CA LYS A 53 -2.03 4.25 -9.17
C LYS A 53 -1.69 3.06 -8.27
N LEU A 54 -2.22 1.87 -8.58
CA LEU A 54 -1.93 0.65 -7.83
C LEU A 54 -0.46 0.25 -7.95
N THR A 55 0.13 0.31 -9.15
CA THR A 55 1.55 -0.04 -9.33
C THR A 55 2.49 1.01 -8.75
N ALA A 56 2.12 2.29 -8.78
CA ALA A 56 2.85 3.34 -8.08
C ALA A 56 2.84 3.08 -6.56
N ALA A 57 1.70 2.71 -5.98
CA ALA A 57 1.59 2.35 -4.57
C ALA A 57 2.49 1.17 -4.18
N ILE A 58 2.48 0.10 -4.99
CA ILE A 58 3.41 -1.02 -4.81
C ILE A 58 4.87 -0.51 -4.78
N GLY A 59 5.20 0.41 -5.68
CA GLY A 59 6.52 1.05 -5.79
C GLY A 59 7.01 1.65 -4.49
N GLU A 60 6.17 2.49 -3.89
CA GLU A 60 6.47 3.13 -2.62
C GLU A 60 6.64 2.13 -1.47
N PHE A 61 5.76 1.13 -1.38
CA PHE A 61 5.82 0.17 -0.29
C PHE A 61 7.06 -0.72 -0.35
N TYR A 62 7.50 -1.15 -1.54
CA TYR A 62 8.72 -1.96 -1.62
C TYR A 62 9.99 -1.12 -1.46
N ALA A 63 9.98 0.15 -1.91
CA ALA A 63 11.06 1.08 -1.64
C ALA A 63 11.26 1.29 -0.13
N ASN A 64 10.17 1.36 0.65
CA ASN A 64 10.26 1.39 2.11
C ASN A 64 10.94 0.13 2.69
N VAL A 65 10.73 -1.04 2.10
CA VAL A 65 11.44 -2.26 2.53
C VAL A 65 12.94 -2.13 2.26
N ILE A 66 13.34 -1.66 1.08
CA ILE A 66 14.75 -1.40 0.73
C ILE A 66 15.38 -0.46 1.75
N ASP A 67 14.69 0.65 2.04
CA ASP A 67 15.21 1.74 2.84
C ASP A 67 15.21 1.45 4.35
N HIS A 68 14.27 0.66 4.85
CA HIS A 68 13.97 0.61 6.28
C HIS A 68 14.06 -0.79 6.90
N SER A 69 13.97 -1.86 6.12
CA SER A 69 13.94 -3.23 6.65
C SER A 69 15.23 -3.63 7.37
N GLY A 70 16.39 -3.25 6.82
CA GLY A 70 17.67 -3.81 7.24
C GLY A 70 17.87 -5.29 6.86
N ARG A 71 16.89 -5.93 6.22
CA ARG A 71 16.93 -7.32 5.70
C ARG A 71 16.18 -7.44 4.36
N ILE A 72 16.70 -6.74 3.34
CA ILE A 72 16.11 -6.67 2.00
C ILE A 72 15.96 -8.05 1.36
N ASP A 73 16.86 -8.98 1.67
CA ASP A 73 16.86 -10.39 1.24
C ASP A 73 15.59 -11.16 1.63
N THR A 74 14.84 -10.64 2.60
CA THR A 74 13.58 -11.24 3.09
C THR A 74 12.34 -10.58 2.56
N GLY A 75 12.49 -9.43 1.90
CA GLY A 75 11.40 -8.66 1.37
C GLY A 75 10.74 -9.33 0.18
N TYR A 76 9.43 -9.23 0.07
CA TYR A 76 8.69 -9.68 -1.10
C TYR A 76 7.48 -8.80 -1.42
N VAL A 77 7.07 -8.87 -2.68
CA VAL A 77 5.86 -8.25 -3.21
C VAL A 77 4.99 -9.33 -3.85
N VAL A 78 3.70 -9.34 -3.53
CA VAL A 78 2.70 -10.24 -4.14
C VAL A 78 1.51 -9.43 -4.62
N TYR A 79 0.92 -9.80 -5.74
CA TYR A 79 -0.41 -9.33 -6.14
C TYR A 79 -1.33 -10.50 -6.49
N SER A 80 -2.63 -10.24 -6.39
CA SER A 80 -3.71 -11.11 -6.84
C SER A 80 -4.83 -10.28 -7.43
N ALA A 81 -5.38 -10.72 -8.56
CA ALA A 81 -6.50 -10.09 -9.23
C ALA A 81 -7.62 -11.12 -9.44
N SER A 82 -8.85 -10.66 -9.26
CA SER A 82 -10.08 -11.41 -9.56
C SER A 82 -11.12 -10.44 -10.11
N PRO A 83 -12.19 -10.89 -10.79
CA PRO A 83 -13.22 -9.98 -11.29
C PRO A 83 -13.71 -9.01 -10.20
N GLY A 84 -13.57 -7.71 -10.45
CA GLY A 84 -13.97 -6.63 -9.54
C GLY A 84 -12.99 -6.30 -8.42
N ARG A 85 -11.83 -6.99 -8.31
CA ARG A 85 -10.94 -6.87 -7.15
C ARG A 85 -9.46 -7.02 -7.49
N PHE A 86 -8.64 -6.20 -6.84
CA PHE A 86 -7.18 -6.28 -6.90
C PHE A 86 -6.61 -6.15 -5.48
N GLU A 87 -5.68 -7.03 -5.14
CA GLU A 87 -5.03 -7.07 -3.84
C GLU A 87 -3.52 -7.16 -4.03
N PHE A 88 -2.77 -6.50 -3.15
CA PHE A 88 -1.33 -6.68 -3.08
C PHE A 88 -0.80 -6.68 -1.65
N VAL A 89 0.34 -7.32 -1.47
CA VAL A 89 1.08 -7.40 -0.22
C VAL A 89 2.52 -7.01 -0.46
N VAL A 90 3.07 -6.21 0.45
CA VAL A 90 4.51 -5.98 0.57
C VAL A 90 4.91 -6.30 2.01
N ALA A 91 5.89 -7.17 2.19
CA ALA A 91 6.33 -7.53 3.54
C ALA A 91 7.79 -7.95 3.58
N ASP A 92 8.38 -7.94 4.78
CA ASP A 92 9.74 -8.39 5.07
C ASP A 92 9.84 -8.95 6.51
N THR A 93 11.01 -9.46 6.89
CA THR A 93 11.30 -9.94 8.26
C THR A 93 12.47 -9.20 8.91
N GLY A 94 12.57 -7.91 8.61
CA GLY A 94 13.58 -6.98 9.09
C GLY A 94 13.34 -6.47 10.51
N ILE A 95 13.93 -5.30 10.78
CA ILE A 95 14.04 -4.74 12.14
C ILE A 95 12.72 -4.22 12.72
N GLY A 96 11.69 -4.04 11.89
CA GLY A 96 10.40 -3.46 12.28
C GLY A 96 10.42 -1.92 12.31
N VAL A 97 9.22 -1.34 12.24
CA VAL A 97 8.98 0.10 12.15
C VAL A 97 9.48 0.83 13.40
N LEU A 98 9.25 0.29 14.60
CA LEU A 98 9.69 0.95 15.85
C LEU A 98 11.21 1.09 15.91
N ASN A 99 11.94 0.00 15.62
CA ASN A 99 13.40 0.04 15.66
C ASN A 99 13.98 0.86 14.51
N SER A 100 13.35 0.83 13.34
CA SER A 100 13.70 1.69 12.21
C SER A 100 13.59 3.17 12.60
N LEU A 101 12.44 3.62 13.11
CA LEU A 101 12.23 5.01 13.52
C LEU A 101 13.16 5.44 14.66
N ARG A 102 13.38 4.59 15.68
CA ARG A 102 14.29 4.89 16.78
C ARG A 102 15.74 5.12 16.36
N SER A 103 16.14 4.69 15.16
CA SER A 103 17.47 5.01 14.63
C SER A 103 17.63 6.50 14.26
N ASN A 104 16.52 7.24 14.13
CA ASN A 104 16.51 8.69 14.05
C ASN A 104 16.41 9.31 15.46
N PRO A 105 17.34 10.20 15.88
CA PRO A 105 17.30 10.84 17.19
C PRO A 105 15.97 11.55 17.51
N THR A 106 15.29 12.09 16.49
CA THR A 106 13.96 12.73 16.64
C THR A 106 12.93 11.76 17.21
N TYR A 107 12.97 10.48 16.83
CA TYR A 107 12.01 9.45 17.21
C TYR A 107 12.57 8.41 18.18
N ALA A 108 13.82 8.59 18.66
CA ALA A 108 14.46 7.68 19.62
C ALA A 108 13.66 7.49 20.92
N HIS A 109 12.79 8.46 21.24
CA HIS A 109 11.92 8.46 22.41
C HIS A 109 10.65 7.60 22.26
N LEU A 110 10.28 7.15 21.05
CA LEU A 110 9.09 6.32 20.86
C LEU A 110 9.19 5.07 21.71
N ALA A 111 8.13 4.73 22.46
CA ALA A 111 8.15 3.63 23.43
C ALA A 111 7.53 2.34 22.88
N ASP A 112 6.53 2.47 22.01
CA ASP A 112 5.65 1.39 21.59
C ASP A 112 5.48 1.34 20.06
N ALA A 113 5.22 0.12 19.55
CA ALA A 113 5.12 -0.11 18.12
C ALA A 113 3.81 0.42 17.50
N GLY A 114 2.75 0.56 18.31
CA GLY A 114 1.48 1.13 17.86
C GLY A 114 1.64 2.60 17.45
N THR A 115 2.21 3.41 18.35
CA THR A 115 2.55 4.80 18.09
C THR A 115 3.55 4.92 16.94
N ALA A 116 4.57 4.05 16.90
CA ALA A 116 5.52 4.04 15.78
C ALA A 116 4.83 3.76 14.42
N LEU A 117 3.85 2.86 14.37
CA LEU A 117 3.06 2.61 13.16
C LEU A 117 2.19 3.82 12.80
N GLU A 118 1.58 4.50 13.76
CA GLU A 118 0.80 5.70 13.50
C GLU A 118 1.68 6.83 12.94
N TYR A 119 2.83 7.06 13.56
CA TYR A 119 3.82 8.03 13.10
C TYR A 119 4.35 7.67 11.72
N ALA A 120 4.66 6.40 11.45
CA ALA A 120 5.18 5.98 10.17
C ALA A 120 4.24 6.34 9.02
N LEU A 121 2.93 6.43 9.26
CA LEU A 121 1.95 6.79 8.24
C LEU A 121 1.78 8.31 8.02
N ASP A 122 2.39 9.14 8.89
CA ASP A 122 2.36 10.58 8.78
C ASP A 122 3.40 11.11 7.76
N GLU A 123 3.12 12.30 7.22
CA GLU A 123 4.01 12.97 6.28
C GLU A 123 5.32 13.41 6.95
N GLY A 124 6.45 13.24 6.26
CA GLY A 124 7.75 13.66 6.77
C GLY A 124 8.42 12.69 7.74
N VAL A 125 7.74 11.61 8.16
CA VAL A 125 8.28 10.67 9.14
C VAL A 125 9.16 9.61 8.45
N SER A 126 10.45 9.59 8.80
CA SER A 126 11.40 8.59 8.31
C SER A 126 12.58 8.40 9.28
N ARG A 127 13.30 7.28 9.13
CA ARG A 127 14.55 7.03 9.84
C ARG A 127 15.72 7.90 9.35
N TYR A 128 15.66 8.38 8.11
CA TYR A 128 16.71 9.19 7.51
C TYR A 128 16.54 10.67 7.91
N TYR A 129 17.63 11.30 8.35
CA TYR A 129 17.62 12.65 8.93
C TYR A 129 17.75 13.71 7.85
N THR A 130 16.70 14.52 7.62
CA THR A 130 16.73 15.73 6.76
C THR A 130 17.46 15.58 5.42
N GLU A 131 17.47 14.40 4.81
CA GLU A 131 17.99 14.24 3.45
C GLU A 131 16.92 14.74 2.48
N GLN A 132 17.24 15.78 1.71
CA GLN A 132 16.38 16.25 0.62
C GLN A 132 16.12 15.08 -0.33
N GLY A 133 14.89 14.57 -0.36
CA GLY A 133 14.49 13.44 -1.21
C GLY A 133 14.02 12.20 -0.45
N HIS A 134 14.28 12.10 0.86
CA HIS A 134 13.82 10.99 1.71
C HIS A 134 12.81 11.50 2.75
N GLY A 135 11.77 10.73 3.03
CA GLY A 135 10.70 11.14 3.96
C GLY A 135 9.55 11.90 3.32
N PHE A 136 9.25 11.73 2.02
CA PHE A 136 7.96 12.18 1.46
C PHE A 136 6.75 11.55 2.16
N GLY A 137 6.99 10.56 3.02
CA GLY A 137 5.98 9.92 3.84
C GLY A 137 4.93 9.25 2.98
N PHE A 138 4.05 8.54 3.64
CA PHE A 138 3.00 7.81 2.94
C PHE A 138 2.03 8.78 2.23
N ARG A 139 1.95 10.08 2.55
CA ARG A 139 0.75 10.90 2.35
C ARG A 139 0.19 11.05 0.91
N PRO A 140 0.90 11.45 -0.17
CA PRO A 140 0.23 11.66 -1.46
C PRO A 140 -0.32 10.36 -2.04
N LEU A 141 0.47 9.28 -1.93
CA LEU A 141 0.07 7.95 -2.37
C LEU A 141 -0.88 7.28 -1.39
N PHE A 142 -0.78 7.50 -0.09
CA PHE A 142 -1.61 6.89 0.93
C PHE A 142 -2.96 7.57 1.07
N VAL A 143 -3.05 8.89 0.93
CA VAL A 143 -4.35 9.58 0.82
C VAL A 143 -5.03 9.16 -0.49
N GLY A 144 -4.28 9.11 -1.60
CA GLY A 144 -4.79 8.59 -2.87
C GLY A 144 -5.25 7.14 -2.77
N LEU A 145 -4.47 6.28 -2.12
CA LEU A 145 -4.73 4.85 -1.99
C LEU A 145 -5.81 4.54 -0.95
N ALA A 146 -5.85 5.25 0.17
CA ALA A 146 -6.93 5.17 1.14
C ALA A 146 -8.26 5.62 0.52
N ASN A 147 -8.22 6.53 -0.46
CA ASN A 147 -9.40 6.94 -1.22
C ASN A 147 -9.93 5.86 -2.18
N ILE A 148 -9.07 4.99 -2.70
CA ILE A 148 -9.46 3.98 -3.70
C ILE A 148 -9.47 2.54 -3.18
N SER A 149 -8.93 2.30 -1.98
CA SER A 149 -8.93 0.99 -1.34
C SER A 149 -10.18 0.77 -0.50
N ARG A 150 -10.60 -0.48 -0.46
CA ARG A 150 -11.60 -0.99 0.47
C ARG A 150 -10.99 -1.20 1.85
N TYR A 151 -9.76 -1.72 1.86
CA TYR A 151 -9.08 -2.12 3.08
C TYR A 151 -7.57 -1.95 2.94
N MET A 152 -6.93 -1.46 4.00
CA MET A 152 -5.48 -1.43 4.16
C MET A 152 -5.12 -1.96 5.54
N ARG A 153 -4.02 -2.71 5.64
CA ARG A 153 -3.44 -3.15 6.91
C ARG A 153 -1.94 -2.98 6.89
N PHE A 154 -1.44 -2.35 7.94
CA PHE A 154 -0.03 -2.24 8.30
C PHE A 154 0.21 -3.05 9.55
N ARG A 155 1.29 -3.82 9.59
CA ARG A 155 1.70 -4.55 10.78
C ARG A 155 3.21 -4.49 10.94
N SER A 156 3.64 -4.28 12.16
CA SER A 156 5.03 -4.34 12.59
C SER A 156 5.05 -4.70 14.06
N ASP A 157 6.03 -5.50 14.46
CA ASP A 157 6.22 -5.91 15.86
C ASP A 157 4.92 -6.53 16.40
N ASP A 158 4.42 -6.05 17.53
CA ASP A 158 3.20 -6.51 18.18
C ASP A 158 1.97 -5.64 17.85
N HIS A 159 2.00 -4.80 16.80
CA HIS A 159 0.87 -3.93 16.47
C HIS A 159 0.42 -4.03 15.01
N SER A 160 -0.88 -3.85 14.80
CA SER A 160 -1.50 -3.73 13.48
C SER A 160 -2.36 -2.48 13.43
N ARG A 161 -2.20 -1.72 12.34
CA ARG A 161 -3.04 -0.57 12.00
C ARG A 161 -3.84 -0.91 10.75
N SER A 162 -5.16 -0.88 10.83
CA SER A 162 -6.02 -1.10 9.67
C SER A 162 -6.91 0.10 9.35
N LEU A 163 -7.11 0.34 8.06
CA LEU A 163 -8.02 1.33 7.52
C LEU A 163 -9.08 0.60 6.70
N THR A 164 -10.35 0.80 7.02
CA THR A 164 -11.48 0.18 6.32
C THR A 164 -12.42 1.25 5.84
N ARG A 165 -12.65 1.31 4.52
CA ARG A 165 -13.66 2.19 3.94
C ARG A 165 -15.04 1.64 4.28
N LYS A 166 -15.96 2.46 4.79
CA LYS A 166 -17.38 2.12 4.98
C LYS A 166 -18.18 2.42 3.71
N ALA A 167 -19.40 1.92 3.65
CA ALA A 167 -20.28 2.13 2.49
C ALA A 167 -20.64 3.61 2.28
N ASP A 168 -20.64 4.41 3.35
CA ASP A 168 -20.86 5.86 3.30
C ASP A 168 -19.62 6.67 2.85
N GLY A 169 -18.52 5.98 2.50
CA GLY A 169 -17.27 6.59 2.07
C GLY A 169 -16.35 7.06 3.21
N SER A 170 -16.80 7.00 4.47
CA SER A 170 -15.94 7.26 5.63
C SER A 170 -14.88 6.18 5.79
N ILE A 171 -13.74 6.53 6.38
CA ILE A 171 -12.64 5.59 6.65
C ILE A 171 -12.61 5.35 8.15
N ASP A 172 -12.84 4.10 8.55
CA ASP A 172 -12.59 3.64 9.91
C ASP A 172 -11.12 3.28 10.06
N ALA A 173 -10.54 3.63 11.20
CA ALA A 173 -9.13 3.49 11.41
C ALA A 173 -8.92 2.90 12.82
N GLN A 174 -8.52 1.63 12.87
CA GLN A 174 -8.28 0.89 14.11
C GLN A 174 -6.80 0.51 14.28
N THR A 175 -6.27 0.70 15.48
CA THR A 175 -4.99 0.16 15.95
C THR A 175 -5.28 -0.97 16.95
N SER A 176 -4.59 -2.10 16.82
CA SER A 176 -4.69 -3.21 17.76
C SER A 176 -3.33 -3.82 18.06
N GLN A 177 -3.16 -4.28 19.30
CA GLN A 177 -2.03 -5.09 19.71
C GLN A 177 -2.30 -6.56 19.37
N LEU A 178 -1.30 -7.24 18.82
CA LEU A 178 -1.32 -8.63 18.36
C LEU A 178 -0.07 -9.36 18.86
N ALA A 179 0.08 -10.64 18.49
CA ALA A 179 1.34 -11.34 18.72
C ALA A 179 2.50 -10.67 17.97
N ASN A 180 3.68 -10.64 18.61
CA ASN A 180 4.88 -10.04 18.05
C ASN A 180 5.33 -10.75 16.76
N THR A 181 5.66 -9.96 15.73
CA THR A 181 6.19 -10.42 14.44
C THR A 181 7.37 -9.56 14.02
N SER A 182 8.38 -10.14 13.39
CA SER A 182 9.49 -9.36 12.83
C SER A 182 9.10 -8.68 11.52
N GLY A 183 9.75 -7.54 11.23
CA GLY A 183 9.62 -6.82 9.96
C GLY A 183 8.34 -6.01 9.81
N PHE A 184 8.09 -5.60 8.57
CA PHE A 184 6.91 -4.86 8.17
C PHE A 184 6.01 -5.70 7.26
N PHE A 185 4.71 -5.47 7.34
CA PHE A 185 3.71 -6.06 6.47
C PHE A 185 2.68 -5.00 6.08
N CYS A 186 2.45 -4.84 4.78
CA CYS A 186 1.38 -4.05 4.20
C CYS A 186 0.50 -4.95 3.33
N CYS A 187 -0.82 -4.86 3.51
CA CYS A 187 -1.79 -5.44 2.60
C CYS A 187 -2.80 -4.37 2.18
N VAL A 188 -3.11 -4.33 0.90
CA VAL A 188 -4.08 -3.40 0.31
C VAL A 188 -5.06 -4.19 -0.54
N VAL A 189 -6.35 -3.93 -0.34
CA VAL A 189 -7.46 -4.52 -1.09
C VAL A 189 -8.26 -3.39 -1.72
N CYS A 190 -8.44 -3.47 -3.04
CA CYS A 190 -9.20 -2.53 -3.82
C CYS A 190 -10.33 -3.27 -4.54
N ASP A 191 -11.51 -2.63 -4.60
CA ASP A 191 -12.67 -3.12 -5.34
C ASP A 191 -13.05 -2.06 -6.40
N VAL A 192 -13.46 -2.50 -7.59
CA VAL A 192 -13.83 -1.60 -8.72
C VAL A 192 -14.99 -0.67 -8.36
N GLU A 193 -15.88 -1.07 -7.45
CA GLU A 193 -16.99 -0.22 -7.00
C GLU A 193 -16.49 1.08 -6.36
N VAL A 194 -15.32 1.05 -5.71
CA VAL A 194 -14.69 2.23 -5.07
C VAL A 194 -14.10 3.19 -6.11
N GLN A 195 -13.86 2.73 -7.35
CA GLN A 195 -13.36 3.57 -8.44
C GLN A 195 -14.40 4.59 -8.94
N THR A 196 -15.68 4.32 -8.75
CA THR A 196 -16.75 5.19 -9.24
C THR A 196 -16.97 6.31 -8.23
N PRO A 197 -16.86 7.60 -8.60
CA PRO A 197 -17.40 8.66 -7.77
C PRO A 197 -18.86 8.32 -7.52
N ALA A 198 -19.29 8.31 -6.26
CA ALA A 198 -20.71 8.22 -5.93
C ALA A 198 -21.45 9.21 -6.83
N SER A 199 -22.28 8.69 -7.73
CA SER A 199 -23.05 9.49 -8.66
C SER A 199 -23.73 10.60 -7.88
N HIS A 200 -23.43 11.86 -8.24
CA HIS A 200 -24.16 13.02 -7.74
C HIS A 200 -25.67 12.70 -7.79
N PRO A 201 -26.43 12.87 -6.70
CA PRO A 201 -27.88 12.73 -6.80
C PRO A 201 -28.37 13.71 -7.86
N ALA A 202 -29.11 13.16 -8.85
CA ALA A 202 -29.64 13.93 -9.95
C ALA A 202 -30.34 15.19 -9.43
N HIS A 203 -29.89 16.34 -9.90
CA HIS A 203 -30.50 17.63 -9.62
C HIS A 203 -31.98 17.54 -10.05
N LEU A 204 -32.90 17.55 -9.08
CA LEU A 204 -34.33 17.66 -9.36
C LEU A 204 -34.57 18.96 -10.13
N PRO A 205 -35.29 18.94 -11.26
CA PRO A 205 -35.56 20.17 -12.00
C PRO A 205 -36.45 21.09 -11.17
N HIS A 206 -36.01 22.34 -11.03
CA HIS A 206 -36.77 23.43 -10.44
C HIS A 206 -38.13 23.56 -11.15
N LYS A 207 -39.22 23.39 -10.39
CA LYS A 207 -40.55 23.84 -10.82
C LYS A 207 -40.51 25.36 -11.00
N ASN A 208 -40.66 25.82 -12.24
CA ASN A 208 -40.99 27.21 -12.53
C ASN A 208 -42.34 27.53 -11.86
N ALA A 209 -42.32 28.44 -10.89
CA ALA A 209 -43.52 29.09 -10.41
C ALA A 209 -43.88 30.21 -11.40
N GLU A 210 -44.97 30.00 -12.13
CA GLU A 210 -45.69 31.07 -12.82
C GLU A 210 -46.12 32.10 -11.77
N LYS A 211 -45.68 33.35 -11.96
CA LYS A 211 -46.24 34.50 -11.24
C LYS A 211 -47.48 34.98 -12.00
N GLY A 212 -48.63 34.94 -11.32
CA GLY A 212 -49.73 35.87 -11.55
C GLY A 212 -49.46 37.22 -10.88
#